data_AF-A0A9E7K931-F1
#
_entry.id   AF-A0A9E7K931-F1
#
_cell.length_a   1.000
_cell.length_b   1.000
_cell.length_c   1.000
_cell.angle_alpha   90.00
_cell.angle_beta   90.00
_cell.angle_gamma   90.00
#
_symmetry.space_group_name_H-M   'P 1'
#
loop_
_entity.id
_entity.type
_entity.pdbx_description
1 polymer ?
#
loop_
_entity_poly.entity_id
_entity_poly.type
_entity_poly.pdbx_seq_one_letter_code
_entity_poly.pdbx_strand_id
1 'polypeptide(L)'
;MASSAEGGDKYRDFMYGEGEKDTQWRFGAPPNYDVVNKLFEEGRTQVWPVGSLEEKVQRLVKTWEMELVHKVRPQDYKSINPEKFRLSLNGKAGITVQQITDMGGSYNAFLQTTLPPKLRIYDPSEETAESSGKEFATTFPRGFAVEILQVLSGPPIITYKFRHWGYMEGPFHDYASTGGVVQLFGVGIFHVDDGMRVEEVEFFYERGDFLAGFLKGGPLASTAASVSRCPGTMKRHPLPSFGYWDYCDDLLSAHYFESAVQAGVIRGHYFGEDGDLFYHRKVIKKVGNAGGEKQHDAKEQQRKQVKASDMKLQTTPRRPRSLKAVDEDLYKIPPELLYQKPKRKRSLRKLWSGCMGINSVA
;
A
#
# COMPACT_ATOMS: atom_id res chain seq x y z
N MET A 1 -40.89 -3.68 16.60
CA MET A 1 -41.06 -2.24 16.89
C MET A 1 -40.16 -1.48 15.94
N ALA A 2 -40.73 -0.91 14.88
CA ALA A 2 -40.04 0.04 14.01
C ALA A 2 -40.30 1.44 14.58
N SER A 3 -39.24 2.13 14.98
CA SER A 3 -39.21 3.49 15.51
C SER A 3 -37.74 3.89 15.48
N SER A 4 -37.25 4.89 14.76
CA SER A 4 -37.87 6.14 14.31
C SER A 4 -37.18 6.58 13.01
N ALA A 5 -37.96 6.91 11.98
CA ALA A 5 -37.45 7.64 10.83
C ALA A 5 -37.51 9.14 11.15
N GLU A 6 -36.48 9.65 11.82
CA GLU A 6 -36.21 11.09 11.94
C GLU A 6 -34.95 11.41 11.12
N GLY A 7 -35.14 11.73 9.83
CA GLY A 7 -34.30 12.62 9.00
C GLY A 7 -32.77 12.47 8.93
N GLY A 8 -32.15 11.42 9.49
CA GLY A 8 -30.69 11.28 9.59
C GLY A 8 -30.04 10.26 8.66
N ASP A 9 -28.72 10.38 8.44
CA ASP A 9 -27.92 9.35 7.76
C ASP A 9 -27.75 8.13 8.68
N LYS A 10 -27.93 6.93 8.12
CA LYS A 10 -27.88 5.67 8.89
C LYS A 10 -26.50 5.36 9.45
N TYR A 11 -25.43 5.78 8.77
CA TYR A 11 -24.07 5.33 9.00
C TYR A 11 -23.13 6.40 9.54
N ARG A 12 -23.55 7.66 9.53
CA ARG A 12 -22.74 8.80 9.92
C ARG A 12 -23.43 9.56 11.05
N ASP A 13 -22.67 9.77 12.10
CA ASP A 13 -23.04 10.61 13.22
C ASP A 13 -22.69 12.07 12.90
N PHE A 14 -23.17 12.99 13.74
CA PHE A 14 -22.78 14.42 13.72
C PHE A 14 -23.00 15.16 12.39
N MET A 15 -24.04 14.74 11.64
CA MET A 15 -24.46 15.37 10.38
C MET A 15 -25.70 16.25 10.53
N TYR A 16 -26.61 15.88 11.43
CA TYR A 16 -27.84 16.61 11.73
C TYR A 16 -28.05 16.68 13.24
N GLY A 17 -28.78 17.69 13.70
CA GLY A 17 -29.12 17.89 15.11
C GLY A 17 -28.89 19.32 15.57
N GLU A 18 -29.30 19.62 16.80
CA GLU A 18 -29.06 20.94 17.43
C GLU A 18 -27.57 21.28 17.47
N GLY A 19 -26.71 20.28 17.73
CA GLY A 19 -25.26 20.47 17.81
C GLY A 19 -24.59 20.73 16.47
N GLU A 20 -25.31 20.63 15.36
CA GLU A 20 -24.79 20.74 13.98
C GLU A 20 -25.33 21.99 13.27
N LYS A 21 -26.26 22.74 13.91
CA LYS A 21 -26.91 23.93 13.33
C LYS A 21 -25.93 24.98 12.83
N ASP A 22 -24.86 25.20 13.57
CA ASP A 22 -23.84 26.21 13.26
C ASP A 22 -22.63 25.64 12.49
N THR A 23 -22.71 24.38 12.04
CA THR A 23 -21.62 23.72 11.31
C THR A 23 -21.36 24.42 9.99
N GLN A 24 -20.09 24.75 9.72
CA GLN A 24 -19.69 25.31 8.44
C GLN A 24 -19.34 24.19 7.45
N TRP A 25 -20.28 23.91 6.56
CA TRP A 25 -20.12 22.93 5.48
C TRP A 25 -19.37 23.53 4.29
N ARG A 26 -18.42 22.78 3.74
CA ARG A 26 -17.58 23.20 2.60
C ARG A 26 -18.39 23.58 1.36
N PHE A 27 -19.53 22.93 1.16
CA PHE A 27 -20.45 23.18 0.05
C PHE A 27 -21.77 23.85 0.49
N GLY A 28 -21.77 24.51 1.65
CA GLY A 28 -22.89 25.29 2.15
C GLY A 28 -24.03 24.49 2.80
N ALA A 29 -24.04 23.16 2.68
CA ALA A 29 -25.03 22.29 3.30
C ALA A 29 -24.44 20.91 3.67
N PRO A 30 -25.08 20.14 4.57
CA PRO A 30 -24.71 18.74 4.82
C PRO A 30 -24.73 17.91 3.51
N PRO A 31 -23.74 17.04 3.29
CA PRO A 31 -23.69 16.18 2.10
C PRO A 31 -24.83 15.15 2.09
N ASN A 32 -25.31 14.77 0.90
CA ASN A 32 -26.22 13.65 0.73
C ASN A 32 -25.43 12.36 0.45
N TYR A 33 -25.67 11.31 1.25
CA TYR A 33 -25.00 10.02 1.14
C TYR A 33 -25.90 8.88 0.64
N ASP A 34 -27.14 9.15 0.21
CA ASP A 34 -28.12 8.14 -0.18
C ASP A 34 -27.59 7.21 -1.28
N VAL A 35 -26.95 7.79 -2.30
CA VAL A 35 -26.41 7.04 -3.45
C VAL A 35 -25.30 6.08 -3.01
N VAL A 36 -24.33 6.55 -2.23
CA VAL A 36 -23.21 5.70 -1.79
C VAL A 36 -23.64 4.74 -0.68
N ASN A 37 -24.65 5.07 0.12
CA ASN A 37 -25.24 4.16 1.11
C ASN A 37 -25.94 3.00 0.41
N LYS A 38 -26.65 3.27 -0.70
CA LYS A 38 -27.21 2.22 -1.55
C LYS A 38 -26.11 1.34 -2.15
N LEU A 39 -25.06 1.93 -2.71
CA LEU A 39 -23.89 1.18 -3.20
C LEU A 39 -23.24 0.31 -2.11
N PHE A 40 -23.12 0.85 -0.90
CA PHE A 40 -22.58 0.14 0.26
C PHE A 40 -23.47 -1.05 0.64
N GLU A 41 -24.78 -0.86 0.73
CA GLU A 41 -25.73 -1.93 1.08
C GLU A 41 -25.75 -3.05 0.04
N GLU A 42 -25.66 -2.71 -1.26
CA GLU A 42 -25.61 -3.68 -2.35
C GLU A 42 -24.27 -4.42 -2.45
N GLY A 43 -23.16 -3.77 -2.07
CA GLY A 43 -21.81 -4.28 -2.29
C GLY A 43 -21.09 -4.83 -1.06
N ARG A 44 -21.60 -4.59 0.16
CA ARG A 44 -20.96 -5.03 1.41
C ARG A 44 -20.94 -6.55 1.54
N THR A 45 -19.90 -7.03 2.20
CA THR A 45 -19.70 -8.43 2.53
C THR A 45 -19.99 -8.73 4.00
N GLN A 46 -19.95 -7.70 4.86
CA GLN A 46 -20.15 -7.80 6.30
C GLN A 46 -21.43 -7.11 6.75
N VAL A 47 -22.16 -7.78 7.64
CA VAL A 47 -23.32 -7.23 8.34
C VAL A 47 -23.07 -7.37 9.83
N TRP A 48 -22.69 -6.27 10.47
CA TRP A 48 -22.36 -6.25 11.89
C TRP A 48 -23.62 -6.20 12.77
N PRO A 49 -23.66 -6.94 13.90
CA PRO A 49 -24.74 -6.82 14.87
C PRO A 49 -24.83 -5.39 15.42
N VAL A 50 -26.06 -4.92 15.63
CA VAL A 50 -26.31 -3.57 16.19
C VAL A 50 -25.64 -3.46 17.57
N GLY A 51 -24.84 -2.41 17.77
CA GLY A 51 -24.12 -2.16 19.02
C GLY A 51 -22.82 -2.94 19.17
N SER A 52 -22.43 -3.77 18.19
CA SER A 52 -21.12 -4.43 18.18
C SER A 52 -20.00 -3.40 18.02
N LEU A 53 -18.77 -3.81 18.36
CA LEU A 53 -17.61 -2.94 18.19
C LEU A 53 -17.38 -2.63 16.70
N GLU A 54 -17.56 -3.62 15.82
CA GLU A 54 -17.40 -3.48 14.38
C GLU A 54 -18.41 -2.50 13.78
N GLU A 55 -19.66 -2.54 14.24
CA GLU A 55 -20.69 -1.59 13.84
C GLU A 55 -20.31 -0.16 14.26
N LYS A 56 -19.85 0.01 15.51
CA LYS A 56 -19.36 1.31 16.01
C LYS A 56 -18.14 1.82 15.23
N VAL A 57 -17.17 0.96 14.92
CA VAL A 57 -15.98 1.33 14.13
C VAL A 57 -16.36 1.69 12.71
N GLN A 58 -17.30 0.97 12.08
CA GLN A 58 -17.83 1.30 10.76
C GLN A 58 -18.46 2.70 10.71
N ARG A 59 -19.24 3.05 11.74
CA ARG A 59 -19.82 4.39 11.89
C ARG A 59 -18.74 5.45 12.14
N LEU A 60 -17.80 5.17 13.03
CA LEU A 60 -16.72 6.10 13.38
C LEU A 60 -15.88 6.45 12.16
N VAL A 61 -15.45 5.46 11.36
CA VAL A 61 -14.68 5.69 10.13
C VAL A 61 -15.46 6.56 9.14
N LYS A 62 -16.73 6.22 8.87
CA LYS A 62 -17.57 6.97 7.92
C LYS A 62 -17.86 8.40 8.40
N THR A 63 -18.04 8.57 9.70
CA THR A 63 -18.27 9.88 10.33
C THR A 63 -17.01 10.73 10.26
N TRP A 64 -15.87 10.16 10.68
CA TRP A 64 -14.58 10.83 10.65
C TRP A 64 -14.19 11.29 9.24
N GLU A 65 -14.35 10.42 8.24
CA GLU A 65 -14.08 10.76 6.84
C GLU A 65 -15.02 11.89 6.34
N MET A 66 -16.31 11.83 6.70
CA MET A 66 -17.27 12.89 6.38
C MET A 66 -16.86 14.23 6.97
N GLU A 67 -16.50 14.27 8.25
CA GLU A 67 -16.09 15.50 8.92
C GLU A 67 -14.83 16.07 8.24
N LEU A 68 -13.84 15.23 7.98
CA LEU A 68 -12.58 15.63 7.35
C LEU A 68 -12.76 16.23 5.95
N VAL A 69 -13.66 15.65 5.14
CA VAL A 69 -13.91 16.09 3.77
C VAL A 69 -14.81 17.32 3.73
N HIS A 70 -15.89 17.33 4.52
CA HIS A 70 -16.99 18.28 4.33
C HIS A 70 -17.08 19.39 5.37
N LYS A 71 -16.50 19.26 6.56
CA LYS A 71 -16.50 20.35 7.56
C LYS A 71 -15.27 21.23 7.39
N VAL A 72 -15.50 22.54 7.35
CA VAL A 72 -14.44 23.54 7.12
C VAL A 72 -13.64 23.82 8.39
N ARG A 73 -14.34 23.97 9.51
CA ARG A 73 -13.72 24.36 10.78
C ARG A 73 -13.33 23.12 11.58
N PRO A 74 -12.07 22.97 12.02
CA PRO A 74 -11.67 21.86 12.90
C PRO A 74 -12.48 21.77 14.19
N GLN A 75 -13.04 22.90 14.67
CA GLN A 75 -13.88 22.94 15.87
C GLN A 75 -15.24 22.25 15.69
N ASP A 76 -15.69 22.07 14.44
CA ASP A 76 -16.94 21.37 14.15
C ASP A 76 -16.79 19.84 14.16
N TYR A 77 -15.55 19.33 14.34
CA TYR A 77 -15.24 17.91 14.30
C TYR A 77 -15.49 17.30 15.67
N LYS A 78 -16.38 16.31 15.72
CA LYS A 78 -16.80 15.63 16.96
C LYS A 78 -16.20 14.23 17.09
N SER A 79 -15.73 13.66 15.98
CA SER A 79 -15.11 12.33 15.96
C SER A 79 -13.64 12.31 16.40
N ILE A 80 -13.00 13.47 16.57
CA ILE A 80 -11.58 13.58 16.93
C ILE A 80 -11.35 14.37 18.22
N ASN A 81 -10.18 14.16 18.83
CA ASN A 81 -9.64 15.07 19.82
C ASN A 81 -8.81 16.16 19.09
N PRO A 82 -9.28 17.41 18.98
CA PRO A 82 -8.65 18.42 18.13
C PRO A 82 -7.24 18.81 18.57
N GLU A 83 -6.91 18.67 19.86
CA GLU A 83 -5.60 19.04 20.40
C GLU A 83 -4.54 17.97 20.10
N LYS A 84 -4.95 16.69 20.14
CA LYS A 84 -4.04 15.55 19.99
C LYS A 84 -4.04 14.95 18.59
N PHE A 85 -5.08 15.16 17.80
CA PHE A 85 -5.27 14.46 16.53
C PHE A 85 -4.03 14.47 15.64
N ARG A 86 -3.63 13.26 15.20
CA ARG A 86 -2.60 13.03 14.19
C ARG A 86 -3.07 11.99 13.18
N LEU A 87 -2.80 12.22 11.89
CA LEU A 87 -2.98 11.25 10.81
C LEU A 87 -1.63 10.83 10.26
N SER A 88 -1.36 9.53 10.16
CA SER A 88 -0.14 8.99 9.54
C SER A 88 -0.47 7.97 8.45
N LEU A 89 0.43 7.85 7.48
CA LEU A 89 0.31 6.91 6.37
C LEU A 89 1.60 6.13 6.19
N ASN A 90 1.50 4.81 6.11
CA ASN A 90 2.59 3.90 5.76
C ASN A 90 3.88 4.18 6.57
N GLY A 91 3.74 4.48 7.87
CA GLY A 91 4.84 4.75 8.79
C GLY A 91 5.45 6.16 8.74
N LYS A 92 4.84 7.10 8.00
CA LYS A 92 5.26 8.51 8.01
C LYS A 92 4.92 9.22 9.32
N ALA A 93 5.56 10.38 9.54
CA ALA A 93 5.20 11.25 10.65
C ALA A 93 3.73 11.69 10.57
N GLY A 94 3.07 11.73 11.73
CA GLY A 94 1.69 12.17 11.83
C GLY A 94 1.50 13.66 11.51
N ILE A 95 0.45 13.97 10.76
CA ILE A 95 0.07 15.34 10.36
C ILE A 95 -1.22 15.80 11.07
N THR A 96 -1.34 17.10 11.30
CA THR A 96 -2.50 17.72 11.96
C THR A 96 -3.63 18.03 10.97
N VAL A 97 -4.84 18.33 11.46
CA VAL A 97 -5.95 18.80 10.60
C VAL A 97 -5.59 20.07 9.83
N GLN A 98 -4.83 20.99 10.46
CA GLN A 98 -4.36 22.20 9.79
C GLN A 98 -3.41 21.86 8.64
N GLN A 99 -2.46 20.95 8.86
CA GLN A 99 -1.54 20.51 7.81
C GLN A 99 -2.27 19.80 6.67
N ILE A 100 -3.30 18.98 6.95
CA ILE A 100 -4.16 18.38 5.91
C ILE A 100 -4.85 19.47 5.07
N THR A 101 -5.30 20.54 5.73
CA THR A 101 -5.93 21.67 5.05
C THR A 101 -4.92 22.42 4.18
N ASP A 102 -3.73 22.72 4.71
CA ASP A 102 -2.65 23.40 3.99
C ASP A 102 -2.14 22.57 2.80
N MET A 103 -2.25 21.25 2.87
CA MET A 103 -1.95 20.32 1.76
C MET A 103 -3.01 20.30 0.67
N GLY A 104 -4.09 21.08 0.76
CA GLY A 104 -5.18 21.04 -0.22
C GLY A 104 -6.19 19.92 0.01
N GLY A 105 -6.30 19.40 1.24
CA GLY A 105 -7.39 18.52 1.65
C GLY A 105 -7.03 17.05 1.81
N SER A 106 -8.05 16.26 2.15
CA SER A 106 -7.88 14.86 2.60
C SER A 106 -7.37 13.93 1.52
N TYR A 107 -7.77 14.09 0.26
CA TYR A 107 -7.24 13.27 -0.85
C TYR A 107 -5.73 13.41 -0.99
N ASN A 108 -5.20 14.64 -0.90
CA ASN A 108 -3.76 14.89 -0.92
C ASN A 108 -3.06 14.29 0.29
N ALA A 109 -3.69 14.37 1.46
CA ALA A 109 -3.20 13.69 2.65
C ALA A 109 -3.13 12.16 2.43
N PHE A 110 -4.17 11.52 1.89
CA PHE A 110 -4.27 10.07 1.64
C PHE A 110 -3.42 9.56 0.48
N LEU A 111 -3.12 10.40 -0.50
CA LEU A 111 -2.39 10.02 -1.73
C LEU A 111 -0.97 10.60 -1.78
N GLN A 112 -0.41 10.98 -0.63
CA GLN A 112 0.97 11.45 -0.51
C GLN A 112 1.96 10.52 -1.22
N THR A 113 2.71 11.08 -2.15
CA THR A 113 3.69 10.34 -2.96
C THR A 113 5.08 10.93 -2.83
N THR A 114 6.10 10.07 -2.97
CA THR A 114 7.51 10.48 -3.12
C THR A 114 8.01 10.25 -4.54
N LEU A 115 7.14 9.81 -5.45
CA LEU A 115 7.51 9.56 -6.83
C LEU A 115 7.88 10.87 -7.54
N PRO A 116 8.81 10.84 -8.51
CA PRO A 116 9.04 11.95 -9.43
C PRO A 116 7.74 12.36 -10.16
N PRO A 117 7.51 13.65 -10.45
CA PRO A 117 6.26 14.13 -11.06
C PRO A 117 5.81 13.35 -12.32
N LYS A 118 6.76 12.94 -13.17
CA LYS A 118 6.48 12.19 -14.41
C LYS A 118 5.88 10.79 -14.16
N LEU A 119 6.00 10.27 -12.95
CA LEU A 119 5.51 8.96 -12.54
C LEU A 119 4.28 9.07 -11.63
N ARG A 120 3.68 10.25 -11.47
CA ARG A 120 2.50 10.44 -10.63
C ARG A 120 1.25 10.31 -11.48
N ILE A 121 0.41 9.32 -11.15
CA ILE A 121 -0.95 9.20 -11.71
C ILE A 121 -1.87 10.28 -11.11
N TYR A 122 -1.62 10.64 -9.85
CA TYR A 122 -2.27 11.71 -9.11
C TYR A 122 -1.19 12.55 -8.45
N ASP A 123 -1.21 13.87 -8.62
CA ASP A 123 -0.21 14.76 -8.04
C ASP A 123 -0.76 15.58 -6.86
N PRO A 124 -0.48 15.19 -5.61
CA PRO A 124 -0.96 15.90 -4.44
C PRO A 124 -0.35 17.30 -4.26
N SER A 125 0.68 17.68 -5.03
CA SER A 125 1.21 19.07 -4.98
C SER A 125 0.47 20.05 -5.89
N GLU A 126 -0.33 19.56 -6.84
CA GLU A 126 -1.06 20.40 -7.80
C GLU A 126 -2.56 20.49 -7.48
N GLU A 127 -3.11 19.48 -6.81
CA GLU A 127 -4.54 19.38 -6.52
C GLU A 127 -4.97 20.23 -5.31
N THR A 128 -6.17 20.83 -5.37
CA THR A 128 -6.86 21.46 -4.24
C THR A 128 -7.98 20.57 -3.72
N ALA A 129 -8.63 20.97 -2.62
CA ALA A 129 -9.73 20.20 -2.04
C ALA A 129 -10.93 20.16 -2.99
N GLU A 130 -11.13 21.25 -3.73
CA GLU A 130 -12.19 21.39 -4.72
C GLU A 130 -11.89 20.61 -6.00
N SER A 131 -10.66 20.66 -6.53
CA SER A 131 -10.30 19.95 -7.76
C SER A 131 -10.30 18.44 -7.53
N SER A 132 -9.64 17.96 -6.48
CA SER A 132 -9.62 16.54 -6.11
C SER A 132 -11.01 16.02 -5.78
N GLY A 133 -11.80 16.77 -5.00
CA GLY A 133 -13.17 16.42 -4.67
C GLY A 133 -14.07 16.30 -5.90
N LYS A 134 -13.94 17.22 -6.85
CA LYS A 134 -14.67 17.18 -8.13
C LYS A 134 -14.22 16.00 -9.00
N GLU A 135 -12.92 15.74 -9.08
CA GLU A 135 -12.33 14.66 -9.87
C GLU A 135 -12.85 13.30 -9.39
N PHE A 136 -12.74 13.02 -8.08
CA PHE A 136 -13.21 11.75 -7.51
C PHE A 136 -14.74 11.60 -7.57
N ALA A 137 -15.50 12.68 -7.36
CA ALA A 137 -16.96 12.65 -7.51
C ALA A 137 -17.40 12.41 -8.97
N THR A 138 -16.65 12.95 -9.94
CA THR A 138 -16.90 12.72 -11.37
C THR A 138 -16.56 11.28 -11.74
N THR A 139 -15.42 10.78 -11.26
CA THR A 139 -14.93 9.42 -11.55
C THR A 139 -15.85 8.35 -10.97
N PHE A 140 -16.33 8.57 -9.74
CA PHE A 140 -17.19 7.66 -8.99
C PHE A 140 -18.57 8.29 -8.74
N PRO A 141 -19.44 8.39 -9.76
CA PRO A 141 -20.74 9.06 -9.61
C PRO A 141 -21.68 8.36 -8.61
N ARG A 142 -21.43 7.08 -8.30
CA ARG A 142 -22.14 6.33 -7.25
C ARG A 142 -21.53 6.49 -5.85
N GLY A 143 -20.46 7.27 -5.74
CA GLY A 143 -19.60 7.40 -4.58
C GLY A 143 -18.57 6.29 -4.45
N PHE A 144 -17.73 6.45 -3.43
CA PHE A 144 -16.64 5.54 -3.08
C PHE A 144 -16.93 4.96 -1.69
N ALA A 145 -17.49 3.75 -1.64
CA ALA A 145 -17.99 3.16 -0.41
C ALA A 145 -16.84 2.60 0.44
N VAL A 146 -16.92 2.79 1.75
CA VAL A 146 -16.01 2.18 2.75
C VAL A 146 -16.73 1.09 3.55
N GLU A 147 -16.04 -0.03 3.77
CA GLU A 147 -16.48 -1.15 4.59
C GLU A 147 -15.39 -1.57 5.56
N ILE A 148 -15.79 -1.81 6.82
CA ILE A 148 -14.95 -2.48 7.80
C ILE A 148 -15.14 -3.98 7.63
N LEU A 149 -14.04 -4.65 7.27
CA LEU A 149 -14.01 -6.09 7.00
C LEU A 149 -13.85 -6.90 8.28
N GLN A 150 -13.08 -6.37 9.24
CA GLN A 150 -12.79 -7.04 10.51
C GLN A 150 -12.22 -6.03 11.50
N VAL A 151 -12.64 -6.07 12.76
CA VAL A 151 -11.94 -5.42 13.87
C VAL A 151 -11.07 -6.47 14.58
N LEU A 152 -9.79 -6.13 14.78
CA LEU A 152 -8.76 -7.01 15.33
C LEU A 152 -8.46 -6.70 16.81
N SER A 153 -8.68 -5.46 17.25
CA SER A 153 -8.52 -5.03 18.64
C SER A 153 -9.52 -3.95 19.01
N GLY A 154 -9.85 -3.84 20.30
CA GLY A 154 -10.75 -2.81 20.84
C GLY A 154 -10.00 -1.62 21.46
N PRO A 155 -10.74 -0.62 21.97
CA PRO A 155 -10.16 0.57 22.61
C PRO A 155 -9.17 0.23 23.73
N PRO A 156 -8.14 1.06 23.96
CA PRO A 156 -7.91 2.38 23.34
C PRO A 156 -7.23 2.32 21.96
N ILE A 157 -6.72 1.16 21.53
CA ILE A 157 -6.04 0.99 20.24
C ILE A 157 -6.85 0.03 19.38
N ILE A 158 -7.69 0.58 18.52
CA ILE A 158 -8.57 -0.18 17.62
C ILE A 158 -7.85 -0.42 16.30
N THR A 159 -7.51 -1.67 16.02
CA THR A 159 -6.97 -2.08 14.73
C THR A 159 -8.07 -2.73 13.90
N TYR A 160 -8.21 -2.35 12.64
CA TYR A 160 -9.26 -2.87 11.76
C TYR A 160 -8.78 -3.00 10.32
N LYS A 161 -9.35 -3.96 9.59
CA LYS A 161 -9.19 -4.10 8.14
C LYS A 161 -10.34 -3.40 7.44
N PHE A 162 -10.05 -2.70 6.36
CA PHE A 162 -11.07 -2.02 5.58
C PHE A 162 -10.93 -2.28 4.08
N ARG A 163 -12.03 -2.02 3.36
CA ARG A 163 -12.10 -1.94 1.91
C ARG A 163 -12.78 -0.63 1.52
N HIS A 164 -12.17 0.11 0.60
CA HIS A 164 -12.86 1.14 -0.17
C HIS A 164 -13.10 0.66 -1.59
N TRP A 165 -14.24 0.98 -2.21
CA TRP A 165 -14.51 0.65 -3.61
C TRP A 165 -15.51 1.57 -4.29
N GLY A 166 -15.41 1.67 -5.61
CA GLY A 166 -16.34 2.40 -6.47
C GLY A 166 -16.28 1.91 -7.90
N TYR A 167 -17.34 2.17 -8.67
CA TYR A 167 -17.36 1.89 -10.10
C TYR A 167 -16.83 3.12 -10.86
N MET A 168 -15.75 2.94 -11.63
CA MET A 168 -15.14 4.00 -12.43
C MET A 168 -15.97 4.23 -13.70
N GLU A 169 -17.10 4.91 -13.53
CA GLU A 169 -18.07 5.20 -14.60
C GLU A 169 -17.83 6.57 -15.23
N GLY A 170 -17.12 7.46 -14.54
CA GLY A 170 -16.58 8.69 -15.09
C GLY A 170 -15.09 8.57 -15.47
N PRO A 171 -14.58 9.54 -16.25
CA PRO A 171 -13.16 9.65 -16.53
C PRO A 171 -12.37 10.00 -15.27
N PHE A 172 -11.05 9.75 -15.29
CA PHE A 172 -10.10 10.20 -14.28
C PHE A 172 -8.91 10.86 -14.98
N HIS A 173 -8.74 12.18 -14.80
CA HIS A 173 -7.83 13.01 -15.60
C HIS A 173 -8.01 12.73 -17.12
N ASP A 174 -6.92 12.41 -17.81
CA ASP A 174 -6.90 12.07 -19.23
C ASP A 174 -7.23 10.59 -19.50
N TYR A 175 -7.77 9.83 -18.55
CA TYR A 175 -8.11 8.42 -18.73
C TYR A 175 -9.62 8.20 -18.82
N ALA A 176 -10.04 7.37 -19.78
CA ALA A 176 -11.44 7.06 -19.99
C ALA A 176 -12.01 6.19 -18.86
N SER A 177 -13.32 6.23 -18.68
CA SER A 177 -13.99 5.36 -17.72
C SER A 177 -13.84 3.89 -18.12
N THR A 178 -13.62 3.03 -17.13
CA THR A 178 -13.51 1.58 -17.36
C THR A 178 -14.83 0.85 -17.16
N GLY A 179 -15.78 1.46 -16.44
CA GLY A 179 -16.98 0.81 -15.90
C GLY A 179 -16.70 -0.27 -14.84
N GLY A 180 -15.43 -0.57 -14.57
CA GLY A 180 -15.00 -1.59 -13.62
C GLY A 180 -14.94 -1.06 -12.18
N VAL A 181 -14.80 -2.00 -11.24
CA VAL A 181 -14.56 -1.67 -9.84
C VAL A 181 -13.09 -1.29 -9.65
N VAL A 182 -12.87 -0.12 -9.08
CA VAL A 182 -11.60 0.27 -8.48
C VAL A 182 -11.76 0.13 -6.97
N GLN A 183 -10.81 -0.53 -6.32
CA GLN A 183 -10.89 -0.81 -4.89
C GLN A 183 -9.52 -0.76 -4.22
N LEU A 184 -9.54 -0.44 -2.93
CA LEU A 184 -8.39 -0.31 -2.05
C LEU A 184 -8.65 -1.15 -0.79
N PHE A 185 -7.65 -1.88 -0.34
CA PHE A 185 -7.67 -2.58 0.94
C PHE A 185 -6.56 -2.06 1.84
N GLY A 186 -6.81 -2.07 3.14
CA GLY A 186 -5.81 -1.64 4.10
C GLY A 186 -6.11 -2.04 5.53
N VAL A 187 -5.21 -1.63 6.40
CA VAL A 187 -5.37 -1.66 7.86
C VAL A 187 -5.40 -0.23 8.36
N GLY A 188 -6.37 0.07 9.20
CA GLY A 188 -6.42 1.30 9.98
C GLY A 188 -6.18 0.99 11.46
N ILE A 189 -5.50 1.89 12.14
CA ILE A 189 -5.28 1.85 13.59
C ILE A 189 -5.78 3.17 14.15
N PHE A 190 -6.82 3.13 14.99
CA PHE A 190 -7.25 4.29 15.76
C PHE A 190 -6.76 4.18 17.20
N HIS A 191 -6.10 5.23 17.66
CA HIS A 191 -5.92 5.50 19.08
C HIS A 191 -7.04 6.43 19.51
N VAL A 192 -7.87 5.98 20.45
CA VAL A 192 -9.08 6.70 20.90
C VAL A 192 -9.01 7.02 22.38
N ASP A 193 -9.65 8.12 22.76
CA ASP A 193 -9.89 8.46 24.17
C ASP A 193 -11.07 7.67 24.77
N ASP A 194 -11.34 7.89 26.06
CA ASP A 194 -12.45 7.24 26.78
C ASP A 194 -13.83 7.53 26.17
N GLY A 195 -13.94 8.61 25.39
CA GLY A 195 -15.14 9.03 24.67
C GLY A 195 -15.21 8.53 23.23
N MET A 196 -14.32 7.62 22.80
CA MET A 196 -14.20 7.13 21.42
C MET A 196 -13.82 8.20 20.39
N ARG A 197 -13.26 9.33 20.83
CA ARG A 197 -12.72 10.34 19.91
C ARG A 197 -11.31 9.93 19.49
N VAL A 198 -11.00 10.08 18.21
CA VAL A 198 -9.71 9.71 17.64
C VAL A 198 -8.64 10.73 18.04
N GLU A 199 -7.61 10.28 18.73
CA GLU A 199 -6.39 11.05 19.05
C GLU A 199 -5.29 10.80 18.00
N GLU A 200 -5.21 9.59 17.43
CA GLU A 200 -4.29 9.27 16.35
C GLU A 200 -4.93 8.26 15.40
N VAL A 201 -4.69 8.43 14.10
CA VAL A 201 -5.05 7.46 13.06
C VAL A 201 -3.84 7.13 12.22
N GLU A 202 -3.58 5.83 12.05
CA GLU A 202 -2.55 5.31 11.17
C GLU A 202 -3.20 4.45 10.09
N PHE A 203 -2.85 4.66 8.83
CA PHE A 203 -3.26 3.76 7.75
C PHE A 203 -2.08 3.10 7.05
N PHE A 204 -2.30 1.83 6.70
CA PHE A 204 -1.39 1.01 5.92
C PHE A 204 -2.14 0.42 4.73
N TYR A 205 -1.79 0.85 3.52
CA TYR A 205 -2.39 0.35 2.29
C TYR A 205 -1.51 0.61 1.08
N GLU A 206 -1.74 -0.17 0.02
CA GLU A 206 -1.01 -0.04 -1.23
C GLU A 206 -1.71 0.90 -2.20
N ARG A 207 -1.11 2.09 -2.39
CA ARG A 207 -1.65 3.14 -3.26
C ARG A 207 -1.50 2.82 -4.73
N GLY A 208 -0.43 2.14 -5.10
CA GLY A 208 -0.14 1.80 -6.48
C GLY A 208 -1.21 0.94 -7.11
N ASP A 209 -1.70 -0.07 -6.38
CA ASP A 209 -2.79 -0.93 -6.83
C ASP A 209 -4.09 -0.15 -7.06
N PHE A 210 -4.39 0.79 -6.16
CA PHE A 210 -5.54 1.67 -6.30
C PHE A 210 -5.41 2.57 -7.53
N LEU A 211 -4.27 3.26 -7.68
CA LEU A 211 -4.05 4.20 -8.79
C LEU A 211 -3.94 3.49 -10.15
N ALA A 212 -3.36 2.29 -10.19
CA ALA A 212 -3.31 1.46 -11.39
C ALA A 212 -4.71 1.04 -11.88
N GLY A 213 -5.72 1.06 -11.00
CA GLY A 213 -7.11 0.86 -11.37
C GLY A 213 -7.61 1.86 -12.43
N PHE A 214 -7.17 3.12 -12.36
CA PHE A 214 -7.60 4.18 -13.28
C PHE A 214 -6.98 4.05 -14.69
N LEU A 215 -5.77 3.48 -14.79
CA LEU A 215 -5.04 3.37 -16.05
C LEU A 215 -5.65 2.37 -17.05
N LYS A 216 -6.55 1.48 -16.58
CA LYS A 216 -7.15 0.43 -17.41
C LYS A 216 -8.06 0.97 -18.52
N GLY A 217 -8.55 2.20 -18.40
CA GLY A 217 -9.46 2.82 -19.37
C GLY A 217 -8.78 3.26 -20.66
N GLY A 218 -7.45 3.37 -20.65
CA GLY A 218 -6.66 3.97 -21.71
C GLY A 218 -6.83 5.50 -21.80
N PRO A 219 -5.92 6.19 -22.51
CA PRO A 219 -6.00 7.65 -22.66
C PRO A 219 -7.26 8.09 -23.43
N LEU A 220 -7.94 9.13 -22.95
CA LEU A 220 -8.93 9.90 -23.70
C LEU A 220 -8.21 10.52 -24.90
N ALA A 221 -8.73 10.25 -26.11
CA ALA A 221 -8.07 10.67 -27.33
C ALA A 221 -7.92 12.20 -27.40
N SER A 222 -6.70 12.72 -27.20
CA SER A 222 -6.29 14.02 -27.72
C SER A 222 -5.54 13.79 -29.04
N THR A 223 -6.00 14.47 -30.10
CA THR A 223 -5.48 14.53 -31.48
C THR A 223 -4.39 13.52 -31.82
N ALA A 224 -4.79 12.41 -32.44
CA ALA A 224 -3.86 11.43 -32.99
C ALA A 224 -2.96 12.08 -34.05
N ALA A 225 -1.75 12.46 -33.67
CA ALA A 225 -0.64 12.45 -34.60
C ALA A 225 -0.42 10.99 -34.96
N SER A 226 -0.76 10.66 -36.20
CA SER A 226 -0.68 9.33 -36.79
C SER A 226 0.72 8.73 -36.64
N VAL A 227 0.93 7.88 -35.64
CA VAL A 227 2.01 6.90 -35.67
C VAL A 227 1.38 5.55 -36.03
N SER A 228 1.64 5.15 -37.28
CA SER A 228 1.28 3.87 -37.89
C SER A 228 1.34 2.71 -36.89
N ARG A 229 0.18 2.19 -36.50
CA ARG A 229 0.03 1.04 -35.61
C ARG A 229 0.14 -0.26 -36.43
N CYS A 230 1.19 -1.05 -36.21
CA CYS A 230 1.22 -2.44 -36.66
C CYS A 230 0.28 -3.28 -35.76
N PRO A 231 -0.50 -4.22 -36.31
CA PRO A 231 -1.48 -4.97 -35.53
C PRO A 231 -0.80 -6.08 -34.72
N GLY A 232 -0.53 -5.81 -33.44
CA GLY A 232 -0.14 -6.80 -32.45
C GLY A 232 -1.28 -7.04 -31.46
N THR A 233 -1.78 -8.27 -31.38
CA THR A 233 -2.76 -8.74 -30.41
C THR A 233 -2.37 -8.36 -28.97
N MET A 234 -3.18 -7.55 -28.28
CA MET A 234 -3.04 -7.30 -26.84
C MET A 234 -3.31 -8.61 -26.08
N LYS A 235 -2.25 -9.27 -25.60
CA LYS A 235 -2.37 -10.33 -24.60
C LYS A 235 -2.59 -9.68 -23.25
N ARG A 236 -3.59 -10.16 -22.50
CA ARG A 236 -3.79 -9.86 -21.08
C ARG A 236 -2.47 -10.18 -20.35
N HIS A 237 -1.85 -9.20 -19.71
CA HIS A 237 -0.67 -9.43 -18.86
C HIS A 237 -1.15 -9.92 -17.49
N PRO A 238 -0.80 -11.15 -17.07
CA PRO A 238 -0.96 -11.57 -15.68
C PRO A 238 0.02 -10.78 -14.82
N LEU A 239 -0.39 -10.42 -13.59
CA LEU A 239 0.51 -9.93 -12.55
C LEU A 239 1.73 -10.87 -12.46
N PRO A 240 2.97 -10.35 -12.52
CA PRO A 240 4.14 -11.21 -12.41
C PRO A 240 4.19 -11.84 -11.02
N SER A 241 4.55 -13.13 -10.97
CA SER A 241 4.93 -13.79 -9.73
C SER A 241 6.12 -13.08 -9.10
N PHE A 242 6.15 -13.02 -7.76
CA PHE A 242 7.26 -12.45 -7.00
C PHE A 242 8.61 -12.96 -7.54
N GLY A 243 9.45 -12.03 -8.02
CA GLY A 243 10.78 -12.32 -8.58
C GLY A 243 10.89 -12.32 -10.10
N TYR A 244 9.84 -12.00 -10.87
CA TYR A 244 9.90 -11.84 -12.32
C TYR A 244 9.57 -10.40 -12.74
N TRP A 245 10.51 -9.49 -12.54
CA TRP A 245 10.28 -8.04 -12.63
C TRP A 245 10.70 -7.40 -13.96
N ASP A 246 11.36 -8.16 -14.84
CA ASP A 246 11.92 -7.65 -16.12
C ASP A 246 10.84 -7.24 -17.16
N TYR A 247 9.54 -7.38 -16.85
CA TYR A 247 8.44 -7.19 -17.81
C TYR A 247 7.33 -6.23 -17.34
N CYS A 248 7.54 -5.49 -16.26
CA CYS A 248 6.58 -4.46 -15.86
C CYS A 248 6.97 -3.11 -16.48
N ASP A 249 5.99 -2.42 -17.08
CA ASP A 249 6.16 -1.01 -17.46
C ASP A 249 6.68 -0.21 -16.26
N ASP A 250 7.68 0.65 -16.48
CA ASP A 250 8.36 1.42 -15.42
C ASP A 250 7.39 2.17 -14.51
N LEU A 251 6.29 2.67 -15.09
CA LEU A 251 5.21 3.35 -14.36
C LEU A 251 4.52 2.40 -13.38
N LEU A 252 4.17 1.19 -13.81
CA LEU A 252 3.47 0.22 -12.98
C LEU A 252 4.39 -0.27 -11.83
N SER A 253 5.65 -0.57 -12.14
CA SER A 253 6.65 -0.99 -11.15
C SER A 253 6.91 0.04 -10.06
N ALA A 254 6.99 1.33 -10.42
CA ALA A 254 7.23 2.43 -9.50
C ALA A 254 6.18 2.52 -8.39
N HIS A 255 4.92 2.30 -8.79
CA HIS A 255 3.78 2.38 -7.92
C HIS A 255 3.69 1.19 -6.95
N TYR A 256 4.01 -0.03 -7.39
CA TYR A 256 3.91 -1.25 -6.55
C TYR A 256 4.79 -1.23 -5.29
N PHE A 257 6.00 -0.67 -5.37
CA PHE A 257 6.95 -0.65 -4.24
C PHE A 257 6.94 0.67 -3.48
N GLU A 258 6.06 1.59 -3.83
CA GLU A 258 6.10 2.94 -3.29
C GLU A 258 5.89 2.96 -1.78
N SER A 259 4.94 2.18 -1.25
CA SER A 259 4.70 2.10 0.19
C SER A 259 5.90 1.54 0.94
N ALA A 260 6.61 0.56 0.37
CA ALA A 260 7.83 -0.01 0.95
C ALA A 260 9.01 0.98 0.90
N VAL A 261 9.12 1.77 -0.16
CA VAL A 261 10.10 2.87 -0.26
C VAL A 261 9.77 3.97 0.76
N GLN A 262 8.50 4.35 0.89
CA GLN A 262 8.05 5.36 1.86
C GLN A 262 8.28 4.92 3.31
N ALA A 263 8.06 3.65 3.62
CA ALA A 263 8.35 3.06 4.92
C ALA A 263 9.86 2.87 5.18
N GLY A 264 10.73 3.25 4.24
CA GLY A 264 12.18 3.10 4.35
C GLY A 264 12.68 1.66 4.29
N VAL A 265 11.81 0.71 3.93
CA VAL A 265 12.13 -0.72 3.79
C VAL A 265 12.98 -0.97 2.54
N ILE A 266 12.82 -0.13 1.51
CA ILE A 266 13.59 -0.18 0.26
C ILE A 266 14.34 1.14 0.07
N ARG A 267 15.66 1.10 -0.19
CA ARG A 267 16.43 2.29 -0.59
C ARG A 267 16.01 2.74 -2.00
N GLY A 268 15.68 4.01 -2.15
CA GLY A 268 15.12 4.62 -3.37
C GLY A 268 15.98 4.64 -4.64
N HIS A 269 17.03 3.81 -4.75
CA HIS A 269 17.85 3.68 -5.96
C HIS A 269 17.28 2.66 -6.96
N TYR A 270 16.01 2.77 -7.32
CA TYR A 270 15.44 2.02 -8.45
C TYR A 270 15.46 2.82 -9.77
N PHE A 271 15.62 4.14 -9.71
CA PHE A 271 15.60 5.02 -10.88
C PHE A 271 16.97 5.66 -11.10
N GLY A 272 17.92 4.86 -11.60
CA GLY A 272 19.26 5.28 -12.01
C GLY A 272 19.92 4.17 -12.82
N GLU A 273 20.65 4.53 -13.89
CA GLU A 273 21.19 3.67 -14.95
C GLU A 273 22.26 2.63 -14.52
N ASP A 274 22.15 1.99 -13.35
CA ASP A 274 23.05 0.91 -12.95
C ASP A 274 22.33 -0.45 -12.95
N GLY A 275 22.14 -0.97 -14.16
CA GLY A 275 21.52 -2.27 -14.44
C GLY A 275 22.38 -3.50 -14.11
N ASP A 276 23.00 -3.56 -12.93
CA ASP A 276 23.99 -4.61 -12.61
C ASP A 276 23.64 -5.53 -11.42
N LEU A 277 22.43 -5.43 -10.85
CA LEU A 277 22.09 -6.23 -9.66
C LEU A 277 21.39 -7.57 -9.89
N PHE A 278 20.96 -7.93 -11.12
CA PHE A 278 20.31 -9.22 -11.37
C PHE A 278 20.61 -9.91 -12.70
N TYR A 279 21.76 -9.64 -13.35
CA TYR A 279 22.18 -10.47 -14.47
C TYR A 279 22.67 -11.84 -13.99
N HIS A 280 21.79 -12.84 -14.03
CA HIS A 280 22.21 -14.24 -14.03
C HIS A 280 23.15 -14.46 -15.23
N ARG A 281 24.44 -14.57 -14.95
CA ARG A 281 25.48 -14.95 -15.92
C ARG A 281 25.07 -16.27 -16.58
N LYS A 282 24.56 -16.20 -17.81
CA LYS A 282 24.45 -17.39 -18.69
C LYS A 282 25.85 -17.97 -18.83
N VAL A 283 26.10 -19.08 -18.15
CA VAL A 283 27.29 -19.90 -18.38
C VAL A 283 27.10 -20.59 -19.72
N ILE A 284 27.51 -19.91 -20.79
CA ILE A 284 27.69 -20.54 -22.10
C ILE A 284 28.96 -21.39 -21.97
N LYS A 285 28.78 -22.73 -21.95
CA LYS A 285 29.88 -23.68 -22.16
C LYS A 285 30.49 -23.40 -23.54
N LYS A 286 31.66 -22.77 -23.58
CA LYS A 286 32.51 -22.74 -24.78
C LYS A 286 33.13 -24.13 -24.97
N VAL A 287 32.60 -24.87 -25.93
CA VAL A 287 33.32 -25.96 -26.59
C VAL A 287 34.40 -25.31 -27.46
N GLY A 288 35.66 -25.71 -27.26
CA GLY A 288 36.79 -25.14 -27.97
C GLY A 288 36.85 -25.61 -29.42
N ASN A 289 37.31 -24.72 -30.30
CA ASN A 289 38.17 -25.13 -31.40
C ASN A 289 39.10 -23.98 -31.83
N ALA A 290 40.28 -24.36 -32.31
CA ALA A 290 41.48 -23.55 -32.47
C ALA A 290 41.65 -22.93 -33.88
N GLY A 291 42.63 -22.02 -34.00
CA GLY A 291 43.19 -21.41 -35.23
C GLY A 291 42.66 -19.98 -35.45
N GLY A 292 43.45 -18.90 -35.32
CA GLY A 292 44.61 -18.46 -36.14
C GLY A 292 44.08 -17.40 -37.13
N GLU A 293 44.61 -16.21 -37.40
CA GLU A 293 45.92 -15.55 -37.33
C GLU A 293 45.69 -14.02 -37.51
N LYS A 294 46.57 -13.18 -36.94
CA LYS A 294 47.21 -11.94 -37.51
C LYS A 294 46.32 -10.77 -38.04
N GLN A 295 46.66 -9.48 -38.01
CA GLN A 295 47.86 -8.66 -37.72
C GLN A 295 47.44 -7.15 -37.67
N HIS A 296 48.19 -6.33 -36.90
CA HIS A 296 48.58 -4.92 -37.14
C HIS A 296 47.52 -3.80 -36.98
N ASP A 297 47.82 -2.58 -36.52
CA ASP A 297 49.09 -1.85 -36.47
C ASP A 297 49.12 -0.79 -35.34
N ALA A 298 50.34 -0.44 -34.94
CA ALA A 298 50.67 0.54 -33.91
C ALA A 298 50.69 1.99 -34.45
N LYS A 299 50.47 2.98 -33.57
CA LYS A 299 51.41 4.11 -33.42
C LYS A 299 51.17 4.93 -32.15
N GLU A 300 52.21 4.91 -31.34
CA GLU A 300 52.48 5.72 -30.15
C GLU A 300 53.04 7.09 -30.56
N GLN A 301 52.69 8.16 -29.83
CA GLN A 301 53.60 9.30 -29.63
C GLN A 301 53.33 9.96 -28.27
N GLN A 302 54.31 9.82 -27.38
CA GLN A 302 54.40 10.39 -26.04
C GLN A 302 54.73 11.89 -26.07
N ARG A 303 54.27 12.64 -25.06
CA ARG A 303 55.09 13.69 -24.41
C ARG A 303 54.66 14.01 -22.97
N LYS A 304 55.57 13.66 -22.06
CA LYS A 304 55.98 14.30 -20.78
C LYS A 304 55.08 14.26 -19.52
N GLN A 305 55.60 13.46 -18.57
CA GLN A 305 55.52 13.46 -17.11
C GLN A 305 55.35 14.81 -16.39
N VAL A 306 54.72 14.80 -15.21
CA VAL A 306 55.35 15.07 -13.89
C VAL A 306 54.54 14.40 -12.74
N LYS A 307 55.27 13.59 -11.95
CA LYS A 307 55.13 13.09 -10.56
C LYS A 307 53.75 12.96 -9.87
N ALA A 308 53.43 11.72 -9.50
CA ALA A 308 52.78 11.39 -8.23
C ALA A 308 53.55 10.23 -7.55
N SER A 309 53.71 10.34 -6.23
CA SER A 309 54.55 9.55 -5.34
C SER A 309 54.09 8.11 -5.10
N ASP A 310 55.06 7.20 -5.03
CA ASP A 310 54.93 5.78 -4.66
C ASP A 310 54.43 5.59 -3.21
N MET A 311 53.38 4.78 -3.04
CA MET A 311 53.23 3.90 -1.88
C MET A 311 52.83 2.50 -2.35
N LYS A 312 53.82 1.62 -2.34
CA LYS A 312 53.72 0.18 -2.59
C LYS A 312 52.94 -0.47 -1.44
N LEU A 313 51.79 -1.10 -1.70
CA LEU A 313 51.21 -2.09 -0.80
C LEU A 313 50.92 -3.38 -1.58
N GLN A 314 51.60 -4.45 -1.17
CA GLN A 314 51.46 -5.79 -1.71
C GLN A 314 50.03 -6.31 -1.50
N THR A 315 49.29 -6.58 -2.58
CA THR A 315 48.02 -7.29 -2.54
C THR A 315 48.27 -8.79 -2.62
N THR A 316 47.96 -9.52 -1.54
CA THR A 316 47.70 -10.96 -1.59
C THR A 316 46.25 -11.17 -2.05
N PRO A 317 45.95 -12.18 -2.89
CA PRO A 317 44.58 -12.39 -3.36
C PRO A 317 43.72 -13.02 -2.26
N ARG A 318 42.86 -12.21 -1.62
CA ARG A 318 41.78 -12.71 -0.76
C ARG A 318 40.64 -13.25 -1.62
N ARG A 319 40.23 -14.49 -1.38
CA ARG A 319 39.04 -15.11 -1.99
C ARG A 319 37.79 -14.24 -1.74
N PRO A 320 36.85 -14.15 -2.69
CA PRO A 320 35.57 -13.48 -2.45
C PRO A 320 34.82 -14.23 -1.34
N ARG A 321 34.47 -13.53 -0.25
CA ARG A 321 33.46 -14.03 0.68
C ARG A 321 32.11 -13.76 0.04
N SER A 322 31.30 -14.81 -0.15
CA SER A 322 29.89 -14.66 -0.49
C SER A 322 29.21 -13.79 0.56
N LEU A 323 28.51 -12.74 0.14
CA LEU A 323 27.62 -11.99 1.01
C LEU A 323 26.57 -12.97 1.55
N LYS A 324 26.47 -13.07 2.88
CA LYS A 324 25.40 -13.86 3.52
C LYS A 324 24.08 -13.13 3.29
N ALA A 325 23.05 -13.87 2.91
CA ALA A 325 21.69 -13.36 2.83
C ALA A 325 21.26 -12.84 4.21
N VAL A 326 20.56 -11.70 4.20
CA VAL A 326 20.11 -10.96 5.39
C VAL A 326 19.08 -11.74 6.23
N ASP A 327 18.51 -12.83 5.72
CA ASP A 327 17.49 -13.63 6.41
C ASP A 327 18.04 -14.82 7.25
N GLU A 328 19.36 -14.97 7.37
CA GLU A 328 19.94 -16.12 8.10
C GLU A 328 19.92 -15.97 9.64
N ASP A 329 19.56 -14.82 10.16
CA ASP A 329 19.47 -14.48 11.59
C ASP A 329 18.02 -14.43 12.11
N LEU A 330 17.03 -14.20 11.24
CA LEU A 330 15.60 -14.15 11.59
C LEU A 330 15.01 -15.48 12.10
N TYR A 331 15.73 -16.60 11.98
CA TYR A 331 15.31 -17.91 12.51
C TYR A 331 16.37 -18.64 13.35
N LYS A 332 17.43 -17.96 13.82
CA LYS A 332 18.37 -18.58 14.77
C LYS A 332 17.85 -18.42 16.19
N ILE A 333 16.98 -19.34 16.59
CA ILE A 333 16.61 -19.51 17.99
C ILE A 333 17.90 -19.84 18.77
N PRO A 334 18.32 -19.01 19.72
CA PRO A 334 19.47 -19.29 20.57
C PRO A 334 19.31 -20.66 21.25
N PRO A 335 20.36 -21.52 21.34
CA PRO A 335 20.25 -22.88 21.89
C PRO A 335 19.69 -22.93 23.32
N GLU A 336 19.72 -21.81 24.03
CA GLU A 336 19.21 -21.63 25.38
C GLU A 336 17.67 -21.56 25.44
N LEU A 337 17.01 -21.23 24.32
CA LEU A 337 15.54 -21.14 24.20
C LEU A 337 14.91 -22.42 23.62
N LEU A 338 15.73 -23.40 23.21
CA LEU A 338 15.24 -24.70 22.81
C LEU A 338 14.95 -25.56 24.05
N TYR A 339 13.74 -26.13 24.12
CA TYR A 339 13.32 -27.06 25.16
C TYR A 339 14.36 -28.18 25.35
N GLN A 340 15.02 -28.22 26.51
CA GLN A 340 15.94 -29.29 26.85
C GLN A 340 15.15 -30.58 27.10
N LYS A 341 15.21 -31.52 26.15
CA LYS A 341 14.63 -32.86 26.34
C LYS A 341 15.23 -33.51 27.59
N PRO A 342 14.42 -34.01 28.53
CA PRO A 342 14.96 -34.73 29.68
C PRO A 342 15.70 -35.98 29.20
N LYS A 343 16.95 -36.14 29.65
CA LYS A 343 17.78 -37.31 29.35
C LYS A 343 17.07 -38.57 29.83
N ARG A 344 16.57 -39.40 28.90
CA ARG A 344 16.10 -40.75 29.21
C ARG A 344 17.26 -41.52 29.84
N LYS A 345 17.14 -41.85 31.13
CA LYS A 345 18.03 -42.82 31.79
C LYS A 345 17.86 -44.15 31.06
N ARG A 346 18.95 -44.65 30.48
CA ARG A 346 19.01 -45.97 29.85
C ARG A 346 18.96 -47.00 30.99
N SER A 347 17.75 -47.47 31.32
CA SER A 347 17.58 -48.60 32.23
C SER A 347 17.94 -49.87 31.47
N LEU A 348 19.00 -50.53 31.93
CA LEU A 348 19.33 -51.89 31.55
C LEU A 348 18.26 -52.82 32.15
N ARG A 349 17.45 -53.46 31.31
CA ARG A 349 16.81 -54.74 31.66
C ARG A 349 16.81 -55.68 30.46
N LYS A 350 17.70 -56.67 30.52
CA LYS A 350 17.44 -58.00 29.97
C LYS A 350 16.39 -58.65 30.87
N LEU A 351 15.25 -59.10 30.33
CA LEU A 351 14.59 -60.39 30.66
C LEU A 351 13.23 -60.51 29.93
N TRP A 352 13.12 -61.56 29.11
CA TRP A 352 11.96 -62.43 28.82
C TRP A 352 10.75 -61.80 28.08
N SER A 353 10.49 -62.16 26.83
CA SER A 353 9.81 -63.39 26.36
C SER A 353 8.31 -63.42 26.68
N GLY A 354 7.51 -63.28 25.62
CA GLY A 354 6.40 -64.21 25.36
C GLY A 354 5.00 -63.84 25.87
N CYS A 355 4.07 -63.89 24.93
CA CYS A 355 2.66 -64.26 25.10
C CYS A 355 1.67 -63.21 25.62
N MET A 356 0.83 -62.73 24.69
CA MET A 356 -0.63 -62.91 24.60
C MET A 356 -1.15 -61.74 23.75
N GLY A 357 -1.75 -61.92 22.58
CA GLY A 357 -2.82 -62.88 22.31
C GLY A 357 -4.12 -62.10 22.25
N ILE A 358 -4.58 -61.84 21.03
CA ILE A 358 -5.82 -61.16 20.63
C ILE A 358 -7.04 -61.77 21.33
N ASN A 359 -8.03 -60.92 21.68
CA ASN A 359 -9.49 -61.09 21.49
C ASN A 359 -10.19 -59.83 22.03
N SER A 360 -10.74 -58.94 21.18
CA SER A 360 -12.09 -58.94 20.58
C SER A 360 -13.20 -58.48 21.55
N VAL A 361 -13.73 -57.30 21.23
CA VAL A 361 -15.08 -56.73 21.43
C VAL A 361 -16.11 -57.57 22.22
N ALA A 362 -16.63 -56.98 23.29
CA ALA A 362 -18.07 -56.75 23.53
C ALA A 362 -18.23 -55.58 24.51
#